data_AF-M4DTR6-F1
#
_entry.id   AF-M4DTR6-F1
#
_cell.length_a   1.000
_cell.length_b   1.000
_cell.length_c   1.000
_cell.angle_alpha   90.00
_cell.angle_beta   90.00
_cell.angle_gamma   90.00
#
_symmetry.space_group_name_H-M   'P 1'
#
loop_
_entity.id
_entity.type
_entity.pdbx_description
1 polymer ?
#
loop_
_entity_poly.entity_id
_entity_poly.type
_entity_poly.pdbx_seq_one_letter_code
_entity_poly.pdbx_strand_id
1 'polypeptide(L)'
;MCTHHDDQSQQNLPCLHCQPHTYIRMVQHMIERCIILRMTRDECVKALDHHASILPLVTLTVWRGLQRENKDFFETYGHFVSPRPFLSKN
;
A
#
# COMPACT_ATOMS: atom_id res chain seq x y z
N MET A 1 -12.55 -16.69 17.82
CA MET A 1 -13.19 -15.39 18.15
C MET A 1 -12.09 -14.42 18.50
N CYS A 2 -12.12 -13.19 17.98
CA CYS A 2 -11.05 -12.20 18.23
C CYS A 2 -10.96 -11.92 19.73
N THR A 3 -9.96 -12.48 20.39
CA THR A 3 -9.60 -12.15 21.76
C THR A 3 -8.80 -10.86 21.71
N HIS A 4 -9.47 -9.73 21.92
CA HIS A 4 -8.78 -8.46 22.13
C HIS A 4 -7.94 -8.59 23.40
N HIS A 5 -6.63 -8.78 23.24
CA HIS A 5 -5.64 -8.44 24.26
C HIS A 5 -5.14 -7.06 23.88
N ASP A 6 -5.60 -6.07 24.64
CA ASP A 6 -5.16 -4.68 24.58
C ASP A 6 -3.67 -4.60 24.97
N ASP A 7 -2.80 -4.62 23.96
CA ASP A 7 -1.49 -3.97 24.05
C ASP A 7 -1.47 -2.85 23.02
N GLN A 8 -2.16 -1.76 23.36
CA GLN A 8 -2.27 -0.56 22.54
C GLN A 8 -1.02 0.30 22.68
N SER A 9 0.01 0.01 21.89
CA SER A 9 0.94 1.06 21.46
C SER A 9 0.36 1.74 20.21
N GLN A 10 -0.49 2.75 20.45
CA GLN A 10 -0.84 3.88 19.57
C GLN A 10 -0.89 3.63 18.05
N GLN A 11 -1.99 3.08 17.52
CA GLN A 11 -2.69 3.59 16.34
C GLN A 11 -4.09 2.94 16.26
N ASN A 12 -5.15 3.76 16.18
CA ASN A 12 -6.55 3.33 16.06
C ASN A 12 -6.86 2.70 14.67
N LEU A 13 -6.23 1.58 14.32
CA LEU A 13 -6.52 0.87 13.08
C LEU A 13 -7.75 -0.05 13.25
N PRO A 14 -8.65 -0.12 12.27
CA PRO A 14 -9.75 -1.09 12.28
C PRO A 14 -9.19 -2.52 12.26
N CYS A 15 -9.90 -3.46 12.86
CA CYS A 15 -9.46 -4.86 12.86
C CYS A 15 -9.81 -5.52 11.51
N LEU A 16 -8.82 -6.14 10.85
CA LEU A 16 -9.03 -6.89 9.61
C LEU A 16 -10.05 -8.02 9.75
N HIS A 17 -10.09 -8.70 10.91
CA HIS A 17 -11.03 -9.81 11.15
C HIS A 17 -12.45 -9.34 11.47
N CYS A 18 -12.59 -8.24 12.21
CA CYS A 18 -13.90 -7.75 12.64
C CYS A 18 -14.55 -6.81 11.61
N GLN A 19 -13.73 -6.02 10.90
CA GLN A 19 -14.16 -5.00 9.98
C GLN A 19 -13.32 -5.03 8.68
N PRO A 20 -13.33 -6.15 7.94
CA PRO A 20 -12.44 -6.36 6.79
C PRO A 20 -12.61 -5.28 5.72
N HIS A 21 -13.84 -4.86 5.44
CA HIS A 21 -14.11 -3.82 4.44
C HIS A 21 -13.54 -2.45 4.85
N THR A 22 -13.69 -2.07 6.12
CA THR A 22 -13.15 -0.79 6.62
C THR A 22 -11.63 -0.81 6.60
N TYR A 23 -11.01 -1.92 7.00
CA TYR A 23 -9.56 -2.07 6.96
C TYR A 23 -9.01 -2.02 5.54
N ILE A 24 -9.62 -2.75 4.59
CA ILE A 24 -9.19 -2.73 3.19
C ILE A 24 -9.32 -1.33 2.59
N ARG A 25 -10.43 -0.62 2.84
CA ARG A 25 -10.59 0.77 2.38
C ARG A 25 -9.53 1.72 2.96
N MET A 26 -9.19 1.56 4.23
CA MET A 26 -8.12 2.35 4.85
C MET A 26 -6.77 2.06 4.20
N VAL A 27 -6.43 0.80 3.95
CA VAL A 27 -5.18 0.42 3.27
C VAL A 27 -5.16 0.94 1.83
N GLN A 28 -6.27 0.86 1.11
CA GLN A 28 -6.41 1.45 -0.23
C GLN A 28 -6.10 2.95 -0.19
N HIS A 29 -6.68 3.69 0.76
CA HIS A 29 -6.42 5.12 0.88
C HIS A 29 -4.94 5.44 1.17
N MET A 30 -4.28 4.62 2.01
CA MET A 30 -2.83 4.76 2.24
C MET A 30 -2.02 4.49 0.96
N ILE A 31 -2.41 3.49 0.17
CA ILE A 31 -1.80 3.20 -1.13
C ILE A 31 -1.98 4.38 -2.11
N GLU A 32 -3.18 4.96 -2.19
CA GLU A 32 -3.46 6.12 -3.03
C GLU A 32 -2.56 7.32 -2.66
N ARG A 33 -2.34 7.54 -1.35
CA ARG A 33 -1.40 8.56 -0.87
C ARG A 33 0.05 8.26 -1.30
N CYS A 34 0.50 7.01 -1.21
CA CYS A 34 1.82 6.61 -1.71
C CYS A 34 1.94 6.84 -3.23
N ILE A 35 0.87 6.58 -3.98
CA ILE A 35 0.83 6.80 -5.43
C ILE A 35 1.02 8.29 -5.76
N ILE A 36 0.30 9.17 -5.06
CA ILE A 36 0.43 10.64 -5.19
C ILE A 36 1.87 11.09 -4.88
N LEU A 37 2.51 10.49 -3.88
CA LEU A 37 3.90 10.75 -3.51
C LEU A 37 4.93 10.11 -4.47
N ARG A 38 4.48 9.51 -5.57
CA ARG A 38 5.30 8.87 -6.61
C ARG A 38 6.19 7.73 -6.09
N MET A 39 5.72 7.01 -5.07
CA MET A 39 6.42 5.85 -4.55
C MET A 39 6.21 4.63 -5.46
N THR A 40 7.28 3.90 -5.73
CA THR A 40 7.19 2.55 -6.29
C THR A 40 6.39 1.64 -5.36
N ARG A 41 5.91 0.50 -5.89
CA ARG A 41 5.21 -0.51 -5.08
C ARG A 41 6.03 -0.93 -3.86
N ASP A 42 7.33 -1.12 -4.02
CA ASP A 42 8.18 -1.62 -2.94
C ASP A 42 8.47 -0.53 -1.90
N GLU A 43 8.57 0.74 -2.30
CA GLU A 43 8.61 1.89 -1.37
C GLU A 43 7.30 2.06 -0.62
N CYS A 44 6.15 1.92 -1.29
CA CYS A 44 4.83 1.92 -0.68
C CYS A 44 4.71 0.82 0.39
N VAL A 45 5.12 -0.42 0.07
CA VAL A 45 5.11 -1.55 1.01
C VAL A 45 5.96 -1.24 2.25
N LYS A 46 7.20 -0.76 2.05
CA LYS A 46 8.10 -0.40 3.17
C LYS A 46 7.54 0.74 4.02
N ALA A 47 6.96 1.76 3.38
CA ALA A 47 6.40 2.90 4.07
C ALA A 47 5.20 2.52 4.94
N LEU A 48 4.28 1.69 4.42
CA LEU A 48 3.10 1.25 5.15
C LEU A 48 3.43 0.28 6.30
N ASP A 49 4.44 -0.57 6.10
CA ASP A 49 4.97 -1.45 7.15
C ASP A 49 5.56 -0.61 8.30
N HIS A 50 6.52 0.27 7.99
CA HIS A 50 7.25 1.03 9.00
C HIS A 50 6.41 2.13 9.68
N HIS A 51 5.60 2.87 8.92
CA HIS A 51 4.90 4.04 9.44
C HIS A 51 3.46 3.77 9.90
N ALA A 52 2.84 2.69 9.42
CA ALA A 52 1.45 2.38 9.72
C ALA A 52 1.25 0.95 10.27
N SER A 53 2.33 0.19 10.48
CA SER A 53 2.28 -1.20 10.98
C SER A 53 1.34 -2.10 10.15
N ILE A 54 1.21 -1.82 8.86
CA ILE A 54 0.43 -2.64 7.94
C ILE A 54 1.31 -3.77 7.42
N LEU A 55 0.86 -5.00 7.64
CA LEU A 55 1.57 -6.18 7.14
C LEU A 55 1.84 -6.06 5.63
N PRO A 56 3.09 -6.26 5.16
CA PRO A 56 3.45 -6.15 3.74
C PRO A 56 2.54 -6.96 2.80
N LEU A 57 2.12 -8.15 3.25
CA LEU A 57 1.24 -9.03 2.48
C LEU A 57 -0.14 -8.41 2.22
N VAL A 58 -0.68 -7.65 3.18
CA VAL A 58 -1.96 -6.94 3.01
C VAL A 58 -1.79 -5.87 1.94
N THR A 59 -0.76 -5.02 2.06
CA THR A 59 -0.48 -3.96 1.08
C THR A 59 -0.33 -4.53 -0.33
N LEU A 60 0.45 -5.61 -0.49
CA LEU A 60 0.63 -6.29 -1.77
C LEU A 60 -0.68 -6.85 -2.33
N THR A 61 -1.53 -7.42 -1.47
CA THR A 61 -2.82 -7.99 -1.88
C THR A 61 -3.76 -6.91 -2.38
N VAL A 62 -3.91 -5.82 -1.62
CA VAL A 62 -4.77 -4.68 -2.01
C VAL A 62 -4.23 -4.01 -3.27
N TRP A 63 -2.92 -3.77 -3.35
CA TRP A 63 -2.28 -3.21 -4.55
C TRP A 63 -2.56 -4.03 -5.80
N ARG A 64 -2.45 -5.38 -5.72
CA ARG A 64 -2.79 -6.28 -6.85
C ARG A 64 -4.27 -6.21 -7.24
N GLY A 65 -5.16 -5.99 -6.28
CA GLY A 65 -6.58 -5.74 -6.55
C GLY A 65 -6.76 -4.47 -7.38
N LEU A 66 -6.19 -3.36 -6.90
CA LEU A 66 -6.24 -2.05 -7.58
C LEU A 66 -5.64 -2.11 -8.99
N GLN A 67 -4.50 -2.78 -9.17
CA GLN A 67 -3.87 -2.99 -10.48
C GLN A 67 -4.76 -3.75 -11.45
N ARG A 68 -5.50 -4.74 -10.98
CA ARG A 68 -6.39 -5.55 -11.82
C ARG A 68 -7.59 -4.75 -12.28
N GLU A 69 -8.14 -3.92 -11.41
CA GLU A 69 -9.32 -3.08 -11.69
C GLU A 69 -8.97 -1.85 -12.54
N ASN A 70 -7.74 -1.32 -12.43
CA ASN A 70 -7.32 -0.07 -13.06
C ASN A 70 -6.02 -0.26 -13.86
N LYS A 71 -6.00 -1.25 -14.76
CA LYS A 71 -4.78 -1.72 -15.41
C LYS A 71 -4.02 -0.61 -16.15
N ASP A 72 -4.70 0.15 -17.00
CA ASP A 72 -4.10 1.21 -17.82
C ASP A 72 -3.45 2.31 -16.97
N PHE A 73 -4.06 2.63 -15.82
CA PHE A 73 -3.50 3.58 -14.86
C PHE A 73 -2.18 3.08 -14.29
N PHE A 74 -2.12 1.82 -13.84
CA PHE A 74 -0.92 1.28 -13.21
C PHE A 74 0.21 0.97 -14.20
N GLU A 75 -0.10 0.62 -15.45
CA GLU A 75 0.90 0.52 -16.52
C GLU A 75 1.55 1.89 -16.76
N THR A 76 0.72 2.92 -16.95
CA THR A 76 1.18 4.31 -17.12
C THR A 76 1.97 4.81 -15.91
N TYR A 77 1.47 4.57 -14.71
CA TYR A 77 2.12 4.94 -13.45
C TYR A 77 3.51 4.30 -13.31
N GLY A 78 3.64 3.01 -13.65
CA GLY A 78 4.91 2.29 -13.61
C GLY A 78 6.00 2.95 -14.46
N HIS A 79 5.64 3.51 -15.63
CA HIS A 79 6.57 4.25 -16.47
C HIS A 79 7.04 5.57 -15.85
N PHE A 80 6.22 6.21 -15.01
CA PHE A 80 6.57 7.49 -14.37
C PHE A 80 7.45 7.33 -13.13
N VAL A 81 7.29 6.25 -12.37
CA VAL A 81 8.06 6.00 -11.13
C VAL A 81 9.32 5.18 -11.36
N SER A 82 9.48 4.53 -12.52
CA SER A 82 10.75 3.90 -12.87
C SER A 82 11.86 4.95 -12.94
N PRO A 83 13.03 4.73 -12.31
CA PRO A 83 14.20 5.55 -12.55
C PRO A 83 14.43 5.57 -14.06
N ARG A 84 14.39 6.75 -14.68
CA ARG A 84 14.78 6.85 -16.09
C ARG A 84 16.14 6.18 -16.21
N PRO A 85 16.33 5.16 -17.08
CA PRO A 85 17.67 4.70 -17.36
C PRO A 85 18.41 5.94 -17.86
N PHE A 86 19.37 6.41 -17.06
CA PHE A 86 20.30 7.43 -17.51
C PHE A 86 20.88 6.89 -18.81
N LEU A 87 20.48 7.48 -19.94
CA LEU A 87 21.15 7.30 -21.20
C LEU A 87 22.55 7.90 -21.00
N SER A 88 23.47 7.10 -20.47
CA SER A 88 24.90 7.35 -20.58
C SER A 88 25.23 7.23 -22.05
N LYS A 89 25.21 8.36 -22.74
CA LYS A 89 25.80 8.51 -24.06
C LYS A 89 27.28 8.79 -23.84
N ASN A 90 28.12 7.76 -24.02
CA ASN A 90 29.52 7.90 -24.39
C ASN A 90 29.74 7.16 -25.70
#